data_AF-G3HTI4-F1
#
_entry.id   AF-G3HTI4-F1
#
_cell.length_a   1.000
_cell.length_b   1.000
_cell.length_c   1.000
_cell.angle_alpha   90.00
_cell.angle_beta   90.00
_cell.angle_gamma   90.00
#
_symmetry.space_group_name_H-M   'P 1'
#
loop_
_entity.id
_entity.type
_entity.pdbx_description
1 polymer ?
#
loop_
_entity_poly.entity_id
_entity_poly.type
_entity_poly.pdbx_seq_one_letter_code
_entity_poly.pdbx_strand_id
1 'polypeptide(L)'
;MELKPTNISFTNMVSVEERITYKPHPQDPEKTVLTQEAIITVKGVSLSSYLEGLMASTISSNPNKGWEAMEWVIHKLNAEIEDLAASARGSLRMPMAAAAALVEK
;
A
#
# COMPACT_ATOMS: atom_id res chain seq x y z
N MET A 1 -0.75 -10.11 -6.76
CA MET A 1 0.44 -10.10 -5.90
C MET A 1 0.10 -10.77 -4.57
N GLU A 2 1.03 -11.50 -3.96
CA GLU A 2 0.81 -12.19 -2.67
C GLU A 2 1.97 -11.90 -1.72
N LEU A 3 1.66 -11.64 -0.45
CA LEU A 3 2.61 -11.40 0.63
C LEU A 3 2.32 -12.32 1.81
N LYS A 4 3.36 -12.82 2.46
CA LYS A 4 3.27 -13.70 3.64
C LYS A 4 4.17 -13.22 4.78
N PRO A 5 3.77 -12.16 5.52
CA PRO A 5 4.50 -11.75 6.70
C PRO A 5 4.39 -12.79 7.81
N THR A 6 5.48 -12.97 8.55
CA THR A 6 5.49 -13.76 9.80
C THR A 6 6.32 -13.04 10.86
N ASN A 7 5.96 -13.18 12.13
CA ASN A 7 6.76 -12.61 13.22
C ASN A 7 8.02 -13.46 13.43
N ILE A 8 9.16 -12.79 13.60
CA ILE A 8 10.44 -13.46 13.90
C ILE A 8 10.78 -13.45 15.40
N SER A 9 10.18 -12.54 16.15
CA SER A 9 10.37 -12.41 17.60
C SER A 9 9.20 -13.04 18.35
N PHE A 10 9.47 -13.57 19.54
CA PHE A 10 8.47 -14.23 20.40
C PHE A 10 7.76 -15.45 19.79
N THR A 11 8.30 -16.04 18.71
CA THR A 11 7.77 -17.24 18.04
C THR A 11 7.62 -18.46 18.95
N ASN A 12 8.39 -18.50 20.04
CA ASN A 12 8.28 -19.54 21.07
C ASN A 12 6.97 -19.47 21.88
N MET A 13 6.31 -18.30 21.91
CA MET A 13 5.09 -18.05 22.67
C MET A 13 3.89 -17.76 21.75
N VAL A 14 4.09 -16.94 20.72
CA VAL A 14 3.07 -16.56 19.75
C VAL A 14 3.65 -16.58 18.35
N SER A 15 3.02 -17.34 17.46
CA SER A 15 3.31 -17.35 16.02
C SER A 15 2.14 -16.70 15.29
N VAL A 16 2.45 -15.74 14.43
CA VAL A 16 1.51 -15.04 13.57
C VAL A 16 1.96 -15.26 12.14
N GLU A 17 1.07 -15.82 11.35
CA GLU A 17 1.25 -15.98 9.91
C GLU A 17 0.15 -15.19 9.23
N GLU A 18 0.53 -14.15 8.49
CA GLU A 18 -0.41 -13.38 7.68
C GLU A 18 -0.30 -13.80 6.21
N ARG A 19 -1.42 -13.73 5.50
CA ARG A 19 -1.49 -13.85 4.05
C ARG A 19 -2.27 -12.68 3.50
N ILE A 20 -1.61 -11.89 2.65
CA ILE A 20 -2.18 -10.70 2.02
C ILE A 20 -2.16 -10.91 0.51
N THR A 21 -3.32 -10.80 -0.13
CA THR A 21 -3.47 -11.01 -1.57
C THR A 21 -4.07 -9.77 -2.23
N TYR A 22 -3.43 -9.31 -3.29
CA TYR A 22 -3.91 -8.21 -4.15
C TYR A 22 -4.31 -8.78 -5.51
N LYS A 23 -5.57 -8.57 -5.89
CA LYS A 23 -6.12 -8.97 -7.20
C LYS A 23 -6.87 -7.81 -7.85
N PRO A 24 -6.82 -7.65 -9.18
CA PRO A 24 -7.71 -6.73 -9.88
C PRO A 24 -9.18 -7.06 -9.59
N HIS A 25 -10.02 -6.04 -9.49
CA HIS A 25 -11.45 -6.24 -9.21
C HIS A 25 -12.14 -6.84 -10.45
N PRO A 26 -12.92 -7.93 -10.30
CA PRO A 26 -13.40 -8.71 -11.43
C PRO A 26 -14.37 -7.96 -12.35
N GLN A 27 -15.03 -6.91 -11.87
CA GLN A 27 -15.94 -6.07 -12.66
C GLN A 27 -15.40 -4.66 -12.95
N ASP A 28 -14.33 -4.23 -12.27
CA ASP A 28 -13.87 -2.84 -12.33
C ASP A 28 -12.34 -2.82 -12.46
N PRO A 29 -11.78 -2.61 -13.67
CA PRO A 29 -10.34 -2.65 -13.88
C PRO A 29 -9.55 -1.62 -13.07
N GLU A 30 -10.20 -0.52 -12.65
CA GLU A 30 -9.58 0.57 -11.89
C GLU A 30 -9.47 0.27 -10.39
N LYS A 31 -10.06 -0.84 -9.93
CA LYS A 31 -10.07 -1.22 -8.51
C LYS A 31 -9.22 -2.45 -8.26
N THR A 32 -8.63 -2.48 -7.06
CA THR A 32 -7.90 -3.64 -6.55
C THR A 32 -8.61 -4.18 -5.32
N VAL A 33 -8.82 -5.49 -5.27
CA VAL A 33 -9.33 -6.21 -4.10
C VAL A 33 -8.14 -6.65 -3.25
N LEU A 34 -8.13 -6.18 -2.01
CA LEU A 34 -7.23 -6.61 -0.95
C LEU A 34 -7.92 -7.68 -0.10
N THR A 35 -7.28 -8.83 0.08
CA THR A 35 -7.72 -9.88 1.01
C THR A 35 -6.61 -10.15 2.01
N GLN A 36 -6.88 -9.94 3.29
CA GLN A 36 -5.93 -10.17 4.39
C GLN A 36 -6.49 -11.24 5.32
N GLU A 37 -5.71 -12.29 5.52
CA GLU A 37 -6.00 -13.41 6.40
C GLU A 37 -4.85 -13.54 7.39
N ALA A 38 -5.13 -13.92 8.64
CA ALA A 38 -4.10 -14.13 9.65
C ALA A 38 -4.40 -15.36 10.49
N ILE A 39 -3.36 -16.15 10.75
CA ILE A 39 -3.38 -17.32 11.61
C ILE A 39 -2.54 -16.98 12.84
N ILE A 40 -3.18 -17.03 14.01
CA ILE A 40 -2.52 -16.80 15.30
C ILE A 40 -2.43 -18.14 16.02
N THR A 41 -1.21 -18.54 16.37
CA THR A 41 -0.94 -19.74 17.17
C THR A 41 -0.28 -19.33 18.47
N VAL A 42 -0.94 -19.62 19.60
CA VAL A 42 -0.39 -19.38 20.93
C VAL A 42 0.10 -20.70 21.53
N LYS A 43 1.33 -20.73 22.05
CA LYS A 43 1.99 -21.94 22.57
C LYS A 43 2.40 -21.75 24.03
N GLY A 44 2.13 -22.76 24.85
CA GLY A 44 2.79 -22.94 26.14
C GLY A 44 2.47 -21.91 27.23
N VAL A 45 1.35 -21.20 27.15
CA VAL A 45 0.94 -20.18 28.15
C VAL A 45 -0.50 -20.39 28.62
N SER A 46 -0.74 -20.20 29.92
CA SER A 46 -2.04 -20.37 30.59
C SER A 46 -3.08 -19.29 30.23
N LEU A 47 -2.66 -18.26 29.48
CA LEU A 47 -3.47 -17.11 29.05
C LEU A 47 -3.79 -17.16 27.53
N SER A 48 -3.83 -18.36 26.93
CA SER A 48 -4.00 -18.53 25.49
C SER A 48 -5.19 -17.75 24.93
N SER A 49 -6.37 -17.84 25.56
CA SER A 49 -7.58 -17.14 25.10
C SER A 49 -7.50 -15.61 25.18
N TYR A 50 -6.81 -15.08 26.19
CA TYR A 50 -6.63 -13.63 26.34
C TYR A 50 -5.65 -13.08 25.29
N LEU A 51 -4.56 -13.81 25.04
CA LEU A 51 -3.61 -13.46 24.00
C LEU A 51 -4.21 -13.61 22.60
N GLU A 52 -4.98 -14.66 22.35
CA GLU A 52 -5.75 -14.81 21.11
C GLU A 52 -6.69 -13.63 20.88
N GLY A 53 -7.44 -13.20 21.91
CA GLY A 53 -8.32 -12.03 21.83
C GLY A 53 -7.56 -10.73 21.56
N LEU A 54 -6.44 -10.49 22.25
CA LEU A 54 -5.60 -9.31 22.03
C LEU A 54 -5.02 -9.28 20.62
N MET A 55 -4.49 -10.41 20.14
CA MET A 55 -3.91 -10.53 18.81
C MET A 55 -4.98 -10.41 17.73
N ALA A 56 -6.15 -11.03 17.91
CA ALA A 56 -7.28 -10.87 17.01
C ALA A 56 -7.72 -9.41 16.92
N SER A 57 -7.83 -8.68 18.04
CA SER A 57 -8.19 -7.26 18.05
C SER A 57 -7.15 -6.36 17.39
N THR A 58 -5.86 -6.71 17.52
CA THR A 58 -4.76 -5.95 16.92
C THR A 58 -4.73 -6.17 15.42
N ILE A 59 -4.85 -7.41 14.96
CA ILE A 59 -4.87 -7.74 13.54
C ILE A 59 -6.16 -7.25 12.88
N SER A 60 -7.31 -7.25 13.57
CA SER A 60 -8.56 -6.73 13.01
C SER A 60 -8.58 -5.20 12.90
N SER A 61 -7.80 -4.48 13.72
CA SER A 61 -7.75 -3.01 13.69
C SER A 61 -6.68 -2.44 12.76
N ASN A 62 -5.73 -3.26 12.31
CA ASN A 62 -4.65 -2.87 11.41
C ASN A 62 -4.98 -2.71 9.90
N PRO A 63 -6.01 -3.35 9.30
CA PRO A 63 -6.22 -3.30 7.85
C PRO A 63 -6.51 -1.89 7.34
N ASN A 64 -7.22 -1.09 8.14
CA ASN A 64 -7.53 0.30 7.81
C ASN A 64 -6.26 1.16 7.72
N LYS A 65 -5.29 0.94 8.61
CA LYS A 65 -4.02 1.68 8.59
C LYS A 65 -3.18 1.32 7.36
N GLY A 66 -3.14 0.03 7.02
CA GLY A 66 -2.45 -0.45 5.81
C GLY A 66 -3.08 0.12 4.54
N TRP A 67 -4.41 0.15 4.48
CA TRP A 67 -5.15 0.79 3.40
C TRP A 67 -4.86 2.29 3.28
N GLU A 68 -5.00 3.04 4.38
CA GLU A 68 -4.74 4.49 4.42
C GLU A 68 -3.31 4.82 3.98
N ALA A 69 -2.32 4.05 4.43
CA ALA A 69 -0.93 4.25 4.03
C ALA A 69 -0.72 4.00 2.53
N MET A 70 -1.36 2.97 1.96
CA MET A 70 -1.28 2.68 0.53
C MET A 70 -1.94 3.78 -0.31
N GLU A 71 -3.12 4.25 0.07
CA GLU A 71 -3.79 5.39 -0.57
C GLU A 71 -2.93 6.66 -0.52
N TRP A 72 -2.30 6.93 0.62
CA TRP A 72 -1.38 8.05 0.74
C TRP A 72 -0.19 7.94 -0.23
N VAL A 73 0.42 6.75 -0.36
CA VAL A 73 1.53 6.52 -1.31
C VAL A 73 1.07 6.71 -2.75
N ILE A 74 -0.12 6.21 -3.11
CA ILE A 74 -0.69 6.37 -4.46
C ILE A 74 -0.90 7.84 -4.77
N HIS A 75 -1.54 8.60 -3.86
CA HIS A 75 -1.74 10.03 -4.03
C HIS A 75 -0.41 10.79 -4.18
N LYS A 76 0.59 10.45 -3.37
CA LYS A 76 1.90 11.08 -3.42
C LYS A 76 2.61 10.83 -4.75
N LEU A 77 2.58 9.59 -5.25
CA LEU A 77 3.13 9.21 -6.56
C LEU A 77 2.43 9.95 -7.70
N ASN A 78 1.11 10.00 -7.70
CA ASN A 78 0.35 10.69 -8.74
C ASN A 78 0.67 12.19 -8.78
N ALA A 79 0.77 12.84 -7.61
CA ALA A 79 1.17 14.24 -7.52
C ALA A 79 2.58 14.50 -8.05
N GLU A 80 3.54 13.61 -7.76
CA GLU A 80 4.91 13.73 -8.29
C GLU A 80 4.98 13.54 -9.81
N ILE A 81 4.20 12.62 -10.36
CA ILE A 81 4.09 12.41 -11.82
C ILE A 81 3.49 13.64 -12.50
N GLU A 82 2.44 14.24 -11.93
CA GLU A 82 1.83 15.46 -12.47
C GLU A 82 2.80 16.64 -12.45
N ASP A 83 3.57 16.81 -11.37
CA ASP A 83 4.58 17.86 -11.25
C ASP A 83 5.73 17.68 -12.26
N LEU A 84 6.23 16.44 -12.40
CA LEU A 84 7.20 16.08 -13.44
C LEU A 84 6.69 16.41 -14.84
N ALA A 85 5.43 16.06 -15.15
CA ALA A 85 4.82 16.35 -16.43
C ALA A 85 4.61 17.86 -16.66
N ALA A 86 4.26 18.62 -15.61
CA ALA A 86 4.12 20.07 -15.67
C ALA A 86 5.47 20.76 -15.94
N SER A 87 6.52 20.32 -15.24
CA SER A 87 7.88 20.79 -15.43
C SER A 87 8.39 20.54 -16.85
N ALA A 88 8.21 19.32 -17.36
CA ALA A 88 8.59 18.98 -18.74
C ALA A 88 7.83 19.81 -19.79
N ARG A 89 6.53 20.05 -19.60
CA ARG A 89 5.73 20.94 -20.48
C ARG A 89 6.20 22.39 -20.43
N GLY A 90 6.55 22.90 -19.26
CA GLY A 90 7.10 24.25 -19.10
C GLY A 90 8.45 24.40 -19.82
N SER A 91 9.32 23.39 -19.67
CA SER A 91 10.62 23.35 -20.33
C SER A 91 10.53 23.31 -21.85
N LEU A 92 9.56 22.58 -22.42
CA LEU A 92 9.36 22.46 -23.88
C LEU A 92 8.64 23.68 -24.51
N ARG A 93 7.79 24.38 -23.76
CA ARG A 93 7.05 25.56 -24.26
C ARG A 93 7.94 26.78 -24.49
N MET A 94 8.93 26.99 -23.62
CA MET A 94 9.87 28.12 -23.71
C MET A 94 10.67 28.14 -25.04
N PRO A 95 11.30 27.04 -25.50
CA PRO A 95 12.02 27.03 -26.77
C PRO A 95 11.10 27.06 -28.00
N MET A 96 9.90 26.48 -27.96
CA MET A 96 8.95 26.56 -29.09
C MET A 96 8.38 27.97 -29.28
N ALA A 97 8.07 28.69 -28.19
CA ALA A 97 7.62 30.08 -28.28
C ALA A 97 8.73 31.00 -28.83
N ALA A 98 9.99 30.80 -28.40
CA ALA A 98 11.13 31.54 -28.94
C ALA A 98 11.38 31.24 -30.43
N ALA A 99 11.24 29.98 -30.85
CA ALA A 99 11.38 29.60 -32.26
C ALA A 99 10.25 30.14 -33.15
N ALA A 100 9.00 30.16 -32.66
CA ALA A 100 7.87 30.75 -33.39
C ALA A 100 8.03 32.26 -33.60
N ALA A 101 8.50 32.99 -32.57
CA ALA A 101 8.76 34.43 -32.66
C ALA A 101 9.91 34.80 -33.63
N LEU A 102 10.82 33.86 -33.91
CA LEU A 102 11.90 34.04 -34.90
C LEU A 102 11.46 33.75 -36.35
N VAL A 103 10.41 32.97 -36.56
CA VAL A 103 9.83 32.67 -37.89
C VAL A 103 8.91 33.80 -38.37
N GLU A 104 8.36 34.60 -37.45
CA GLU A 104 7.45 35.71 -37.76
C GLU A 104 8.16 37.06 -38.02
N LYS A 105 9.48 37.06 -38.17
CA LYS A 105 10.32 38.24 -38.41
C LYS A 105 11.08 38.13 -39.72
#